data_AF-A0A653DMT4-F1
#
_entry.id   AF-A0A653DMT4-F1
#
_cell.length_a   1.000
_cell.length_b   1.000
_cell.length_c   1.000
_cell.angle_alpha   90.00
_cell.angle_beta   90.00
_cell.angle_gamma   90.00
#
_symmetry.space_group_name_H-M   'P 1'
#
loop_
_entity.id
_entity.type
_entity.pdbx_description
1 polymer ?
#
loop_
_entity_poly.entity_id
_entity_poly.type
_entity_poly.pdbx_seq_one_letter_code
_entity_poly.pdbx_strand_id
1 'polypeptide(L)'
;MQHLVILEPEPWGLPLNETLLPQHLKNNGYKTHAIGKWHLGFFRKEYTPTFRGFDTHYGYWQGLQDYYKHDTHATFSNEVGYDMRRGMEVDWSAKGNYSTTLFTQEALRLISEHDTSSPMFMYLAHLAPHSGNDDDPLQAPDEEIAKFAYIKDPERRIYAAMVSMLDQSVGTVVAALREKGMLDNSIILFMSDNGAKPDGIHANHGSNYPLRGTKNSDWEGGTRNIAAIWSPLIKKPQRVSNNLMHITDWLPTFYSAIGLNHSELGLIDGIDMWSSISTGSPSPRTEMVYNIDDVDNYGAIRKDNWKYTYGSTNGGKGDAWYGSTGRNGYSYDMNEILKSKVATTLAATVTLQQIAQKKGKNNISIELLDGQKIERLRNEATVKCSPPLDSTTIPEERKCDLMKAPCLFDIEKDPCEMVNLAEDLPIIASDMQKIIERYRRTALPPRNVPRDPMADPKFWNNTWTNWRDEEEISKRKVSFNDMSPLAVGIIAAAGIAVLLLIAFLLTLHCRKVHRKSPDPTTLVEESYQDPINARKSNDHLFEDRELQVRSCFKDEIRTME
;
A
#
# COMPACT_ATOMS: atom_id res chain seq x y z
N MET A 1 -2.96 11.54 -11.69
CA MET A 1 -4.07 10.92 -10.91
C MET A 1 -3.92 11.11 -9.40
N GLN A 2 -2.70 11.13 -8.86
CA GLN A 2 -2.43 11.48 -7.47
C GLN A 2 -1.10 12.21 -7.33
N HIS A 3 -0.94 12.96 -6.26
CA HIS A 3 0.32 13.47 -5.72
C HIS A 3 0.50 12.79 -4.35
N LEU A 4 1.72 12.32 -4.02
CA LEU A 4 1.94 11.52 -2.80
C LEU A 4 1.05 10.25 -2.76
N VAL A 5 0.98 9.61 -1.59
CA VAL A 5 0.08 8.50 -1.27
C VAL A 5 -1.25 9.02 -0.75
N ILE A 6 -2.27 8.16 -0.66
CA ILE A 6 -3.54 8.49 0.00
C ILE A 6 -3.30 8.51 1.50
N LEU A 7 -3.56 9.65 2.14
CA LEU A 7 -3.33 9.82 3.57
C LEU A 7 -4.57 9.45 4.39
N GLU A 8 -4.34 9.20 5.68
CA GLU A 8 -5.30 8.55 6.57
C GLU A 8 -6.66 9.26 6.66
N PRO A 9 -6.74 10.60 6.76
CA PRO A 9 -8.00 11.31 6.88
C PRO A 9 -8.47 11.93 5.55
N GLU A 10 -7.96 11.49 4.40
CA GLU A 10 -8.31 12.08 3.10
C GLU A 10 -9.51 11.37 2.45
N PRO A 11 -10.58 12.10 2.06
CA PRO A 11 -11.81 11.50 1.53
C PRO A 11 -11.74 11.26 0.01
N TRP A 12 -10.70 10.56 -0.43
CA TRP A 12 -10.56 10.11 -1.82
C TRP A 12 -9.90 8.73 -1.90
N GLY A 13 -9.83 8.18 -3.10
CA GLY A 13 -9.24 6.88 -3.35
C GLY A 13 -9.21 6.57 -4.84
N LEU A 14 -8.82 5.34 -5.18
CA LEU A 14 -8.77 4.89 -6.56
C LEU A 14 -10.15 5.07 -7.22
N PRO A 15 -10.26 5.73 -8.38
CA PRO A 15 -11.56 6.00 -9.01
C PRO A 15 -12.41 4.73 -9.19
N LEU A 16 -13.71 4.86 -8.95
CA LEU A 16 -14.65 3.73 -8.99
C LEU A 16 -14.95 3.23 -10.42
N ASN A 17 -14.58 4.02 -11.43
CA ASN A 17 -14.66 3.62 -12.84
C ASN A 17 -13.47 2.75 -13.29
N GLU A 18 -12.44 2.57 -12.44
CA GLU A 18 -11.36 1.62 -12.69
C GLU A 18 -11.78 0.20 -12.31
N THR A 19 -11.71 -0.72 -13.27
CA THR A 19 -11.95 -2.13 -13.05
C THR A 19 -10.65 -2.81 -12.63
N LEU A 20 -10.66 -3.45 -11.46
CA LEU A 20 -9.46 -4.07 -10.89
C LEU A 20 -9.28 -5.52 -11.32
N LEU A 21 -8.03 -6.01 -11.25
CA LEU A 21 -7.68 -7.41 -11.44
C LEU A 21 -8.63 -8.40 -10.74
N PRO A 22 -8.92 -8.30 -9.42
CA PRO A 22 -9.88 -9.19 -8.77
C PRO A 22 -11.28 -9.15 -9.39
N GLN A 23 -11.76 -8.00 -9.88
CA GLN A 23 -13.06 -7.93 -10.56
C GLN A 23 -13.04 -8.71 -11.89
N HIS A 24 -11.97 -8.54 -12.68
CA HIS A 24 -11.78 -9.32 -13.91
C HIS A 24 -11.71 -10.82 -13.62
N LEU A 25 -10.94 -11.24 -12.62
CA LEU A 25 -10.80 -12.66 -12.26
C LEU A 25 -12.09 -13.25 -11.69
N LYS A 26 -12.80 -12.52 -10.84
CA LYS A 26 -14.08 -12.94 -10.27
C LYS A 26 -15.15 -13.15 -11.34
N ASN A 27 -15.22 -12.27 -12.34
CA ASN A 27 -16.11 -12.44 -13.49
C ASN A 27 -15.78 -13.70 -14.32
N ASN A 28 -14.56 -14.23 -14.19
CA ASN A 28 -14.09 -15.45 -14.83
C ASN A 28 -14.02 -16.64 -13.84
N GLY A 29 -14.80 -16.59 -12.76
CA GLY A 29 -15.02 -17.73 -11.85
C GLY A 29 -14.01 -17.87 -10.71
N TYR A 30 -13.04 -16.96 -10.58
CA TYR A 30 -12.08 -17.00 -9.47
C TYR A 30 -12.74 -16.61 -8.15
N LYS A 31 -12.38 -17.32 -7.08
CA LYS A 31 -12.54 -16.87 -5.70
C LYS A 31 -11.41 -15.95 -5.34
N THR A 32 -11.73 -14.76 -4.88
CA THR A 32 -10.79 -13.64 -4.76
C THR A 32 -10.63 -13.24 -3.30
N HIS A 33 -9.39 -13.30 -2.80
CA HIS A 33 -9.08 -13.02 -1.41
C HIS A 33 -7.97 -11.98 -1.30
N ALA A 34 -8.18 -10.94 -0.51
CA ALA A 34 -7.16 -9.98 -0.13
C ALA A 34 -6.75 -10.21 1.34
N ILE A 35 -5.47 -10.17 1.63
CA ILE A 35 -4.93 -10.34 2.99
C ILE A 35 -3.87 -9.27 3.21
N GLY A 36 -3.99 -8.53 4.32
CA GLY A 36 -3.09 -7.44 4.70
C GLY A 36 -3.49 -6.08 4.13
N LYS A 37 -2.50 -5.32 3.66
CA LYS A 37 -2.62 -3.91 3.28
C LYS A 37 -3.53 -3.68 2.07
N TRP A 38 -4.35 -2.63 2.13
CA TRP A 38 -5.15 -2.16 0.97
C TRP A 38 -4.61 -0.87 0.33
N HIS A 39 -4.67 0.25 1.04
CA HIS A 39 -4.08 1.54 0.66
C HIS A 39 -4.54 2.14 -0.69
N LEU A 40 -5.79 1.88 -1.11
CA LEU A 40 -6.41 2.48 -2.30
C LEU A 40 -7.62 3.36 -1.97
N GLY A 41 -7.68 3.84 -0.72
CA GLY A 41 -8.76 4.65 -0.16
C GLY A 41 -9.83 3.82 0.52
N PHE A 42 -10.48 4.40 1.52
CA PHE A 42 -11.47 3.68 2.34
C PHE A 42 -12.54 4.59 2.98
N PHE A 43 -12.53 5.88 2.68
CA PHE A 43 -13.45 6.86 3.27
C PHE A 43 -14.95 6.54 3.08
N ARG A 44 -15.26 5.71 2.06
CA ARG A 44 -16.56 5.06 1.83
C ARG A 44 -16.36 3.58 1.54
N LYS A 45 -17.35 2.74 1.84
CA LYS A 45 -17.29 1.29 1.60
C LYS A 45 -16.94 0.94 0.15
N GLU A 46 -17.40 1.72 -0.84
CA GLU A 46 -17.13 1.44 -2.27
C GLU A 46 -15.63 1.47 -2.61
N TYR A 47 -14.80 2.10 -1.78
CA TYR A 47 -13.36 2.15 -1.96
C TYR A 47 -12.63 0.99 -1.26
N THR A 48 -13.31 0.21 -0.42
CA THR A 48 -12.71 -0.89 0.36
C THR A 48 -12.59 -2.18 -0.48
N PRO A 49 -11.71 -3.12 -0.08
CA PRO A 49 -11.39 -4.31 -0.90
C PRO A 49 -12.60 -5.15 -1.30
N THR A 50 -13.54 -5.38 -0.38
CA THR A 50 -14.73 -6.25 -0.60
C THR A 50 -15.74 -5.64 -1.56
N PHE A 51 -15.67 -4.33 -1.79
CA PHE A 51 -16.47 -3.62 -2.80
C PHE A 51 -15.68 -3.37 -4.10
N ARG A 52 -14.41 -3.77 -4.14
CA ARG A 52 -13.49 -3.60 -5.28
C ARG A 52 -13.02 -4.92 -5.88
N GLY A 53 -13.86 -5.96 -5.74
CA GLY A 53 -13.72 -7.22 -6.47
C GLY A 53 -13.31 -8.40 -5.62
N PHE A 54 -12.82 -8.21 -4.40
CA PHE A 54 -12.47 -9.31 -3.51
C PHE A 54 -13.71 -9.89 -2.82
N ASP A 55 -13.82 -11.21 -2.76
CA ASP A 55 -14.86 -11.91 -1.98
C ASP A 55 -14.62 -11.80 -0.48
N THR A 56 -13.35 -11.82 -0.06
CA THR A 56 -12.97 -11.65 1.35
C THR A 56 -11.77 -10.73 1.50
N HIS A 57 -11.71 -10.03 2.63
CA HIS A 57 -10.53 -9.28 3.07
C HIS A 57 -10.25 -9.56 4.55
N TYR A 58 -8.98 -9.70 4.91
CA TYR A 58 -8.54 -9.69 6.30
C TYR A 58 -7.25 -8.88 6.39
N GLY A 59 -7.25 -7.78 7.13
CA GLY A 59 -6.10 -6.88 7.18
C GLY A 59 -6.51 -5.47 7.55
N TYR A 60 -5.84 -4.50 6.94
CA TYR A 60 -5.94 -3.08 7.27
C TYR A 60 -6.07 -2.24 6.00
N TRP A 61 -6.63 -1.05 6.11
CA TRP A 61 -6.91 -0.18 4.96
C TRP A 61 -5.84 0.87 4.69
N GLN A 62 -5.10 1.29 5.71
CA GLN A 62 -4.13 2.37 5.66
C GLN A 62 -2.79 2.00 5.01
N GLY A 63 -1.88 2.97 4.93
CA GLY A 63 -0.53 2.82 4.38
C GLY A 63 0.42 1.97 5.25
N LEU A 64 0.22 2.01 6.57
CA LEU A 64 1.00 1.33 7.60
C LEU A 64 0.15 1.17 8.87
N GLN A 65 0.62 0.36 9.82
CA GLN A 65 0.09 0.24 11.18
C GLN A 65 1.15 -0.37 12.10
N ASP A 66 0.97 -0.24 13.41
CA ASP A 66 1.73 -1.01 14.40
C ASP A 66 1.53 -2.54 14.19
N TYR A 67 2.59 -3.34 14.29
CA TYR A 67 2.57 -4.76 14.01
C TYR A 67 1.76 -5.60 15.00
N TYR A 68 1.56 -5.13 16.23
CA TYR A 68 0.90 -5.87 17.31
C TYR A 68 -0.37 -5.17 17.81
N LYS A 69 -0.31 -3.85 18.01
CA LYS A 69 -1.44 -3.02 18.43
C LYS A 69 -2.41 -2.77 17.29
N HIS A 70 -1.91 -2.75 16.04
CA HIS A 70 -2.67 -2.44 14.82
C HIS A 70 -3.32 -1.05 14.85
N ASP A 71 -2.68 -0.11 15.55
CA ASP A 71 -3.03 1.30 15.54
C ASP A 71 -2.21 2.02 14.46
N THR A 72 -2.81 3.03 13.81
CA THR A 72 -2.17 3.91 12.83
C THR A 72 -2.32 5.36 13.29
N HIS A 73 -1.21 6.09 13.28
CA HIS A 73 -1.15 7.54 13.49
C HIS A 73 -1.21 8.25 12.13
N ALA A 74 -1.99 9.32 12.05
CA ALA A 74 -2.12 10.11 10.82
C ALA A 74 -0.80 10.84 10.51
N THR A 75 -0.36 10.80 9.25
CA THR A 75 0.99 11.28 8.88
C THR A 75 1.19 12.78 9.14
N PHE A 76 0.15 13.60 8.98
CA PHE A 76 0.24 15.07 9.07
C PHE A 76 -0.69 15.68 10.13
N SER A 77 -1.18 14.88 11.06
CA SER A 77 -2.09 15.31 12.12
C SER A 77 -1.99 14.36 13.31
N ASN A 78 -2.68 14.62 14.43
CA ASN A 78 -2.45 13.91 15.69
C ASN A 78 -3.43 12.74 15.94
N GLU A 79 -4.26 12.40 14.95
CA GLU A 79 -5.25 11.35 15.04
C GLU A 79 -4.59 9.98 15.08
N VAL A 80 -5.04 9.16 16.03
CA VAL A 80 -4.62 7.76 16.16
C VAL A 80 -5.86 6.90 16.22
N GLY A 81 -5.85 5.80 15.49
CA GLY A 81 -6.96 4.86 15.48
C GLY A 81 -6.53 3.46 15.11
N TYR A 82 -7.29 2.49 15.57
CA TYR A 82 -7.13 1.07 15.24
C TYR A 82 -7.57 0.79 13.79
N ASP A 83 -6.82 -0.04 13.07
CA ASP A 83 -7.12 -0.44 11.69
C ASP A 83 -6.84 -1.93 11.46
N MET A 84 -7.62 -2.83 12.06
CA MET A 84 -7.61 -4.25 11.66
C MET A 84 -9.04 -4.78 11.58
N ARG A 85 -9.32 -5.55 10.52
CA ARG A 85 -10.68 -5.96 10.20
C ARG A 85 -10.76 -7.24 9.39
N ARG A 86 -11.94 -7.86 9.45
CA ARG A 86 -12.38 -8.97 8.61
C ARG A 86 -13.57 -8.51 7.78
N GLY A 87 -13.35 -8.32 6.48
CA GLY A 87 -14.29 -7.63 5.61
C GLY A 87 -14.50 -6.20 6.10
N MET A 88 -15.74 -5.86 6.47
CA MET A 88 -16.09 -4.53 7.00
C MET A 88 -16.06 -4.46 8.53
N GLU A 89 -15.94 -5.60 9.22
CA GLU A 89 -16.04 -5.67 10.67
C GLU A 89 -14.67 -5.55 11.34
N VAL A 90 -14.57 -4.70 12.36
CA VAL A 90 -13.34 -4.51 13.14
C VAL A 90 -13.00 -5.78 13.93
N ASP A 91 -11.77 -6.29 13.79
CA ASP A 91 -11.32 -7.51 14.46
C ASP A 91 -10.45 -7.22 15.69
N TRP A 92 -11.08 -6.89 16.81
CA TRP A 92 -10.38 -6.64 18.08
C TRP A 92 -9.56 -7.83 18.59
N SER A 93 -9.86 -9.06 18.14
CA SER A 93 -9.12 -10.25 18.58
C SER A 93 -7.69 -10.30 18.04
N ALA A 94 -7.39 -9.53 16.99
CA ALA A 94 -6.04 -9.40 16.44
C ALA A 94 -5.08 -8.64 17.35
N LYS A 95 -5.58 -7.80 18.27
CA LYS A 95 -4.74 -6.96 19.13
C LYS A 95 -3.81 -7.80 20.01
N GLY A 96 -2.52 -7.44 20.00
CA GLY A 96 -1.44 -8.16 20.69
C GLY A 96 -0.82 -9.29 19.87
N ASN A 97 -1.37 -9.61 18.68
CA ASN A 97 -0.82 -10.63 17.80
C ASN A 97 -0.04 -9.99 16.64
N TYR A 98 1.10 -10.58 16.28
CA TYR A 98 1.97 -10.07 15.23
C TYR A 98 1.32 -10.17 13.83
N SER A 99 1.29 -9.05 13.11
CA SER A 99 0.64 -8.91 11.79
C SER A 99 1.04 -9.98 10.78
N THR A 100 2.35 -10.27 10.63
CA THR A 100 2.81 -11.31 9.67
C THR A 100 2.27 -12.69 10.03
N THR A 101 2.19 -13.02 11.32
CA THR A 101 1.62 -14.29 11.79
C THR A 101 0.13 -14.37 11.48
N LEU A 102 -0.63 -13.30 11.76
CA LEU A 102 -2.06 -13.22 11.46
C LEU A 102 -2.35 -13.40 9.97
N PHE A 103 -1.61 -12.70 9.11
CA PHE A 103 -1.79 -12.80 7.65
C PHE A 103 -1.39 -14.17 7.11
N THR A 104 -0.35 -14.79 7.66
CA THR A 104 0.04 -16.17 7.33
C THR A 104 -1.09 -17.14 7.69
N GLN A 105 -1.64 -17.05 8.91
CA GLN A 105 -2.70 -17.93 9.38
C GLN A 105 -3.98 -17.78 8.55
N GLU A 106 -4.33 -16.57 8.15
CA GLU A 106 -5.48 -16.36 7.28
C GLU A 106 -5.26 -16.98 5.89
N ALA A 107 -4.06 -16.84 5.30
CA ALA A 107 -3.74 -17.48 4.03
C ALA A 107 -3.88 -19.00 4.11
N LEU A 108 -3.36 -19.61 5.20
CA LEU A 108 -3.50 -21.04 5.47
C LEU A 108 -4.96 -21.47 5.61
N ARG A 109 -5.76 -20.69 6.35
CA ARG A 109 -7.20 -20.95 6.52
C ARG A 109 -7.91 -20.95 5.17
N LEU A 110 -7.69 -19.93 4.35
CA LEU A 110 -8.30 -19.80 3.03
C LEU A 110 -7.89 -20.94 2.09
N ILE A 111 -6.61 -21.33 2.06
CA ILE A 111 -6.14 -22.48 1.27
C ILE A 111 -6.81 -23.79 1.74
N SER A 112 -6.87 -23.99 3.06
CA SER A 112 -7.46 -25.19 3.66
C SER A 112 -8.95 -25.32 3.34
N GLU A 113 -9.70 -24.21 3.44
CA GLU A 113 -11.14 -24.17 3.19
C GLU A 113 -11.52 -24.13 1.70
N HIS A 114 -10.57 -23.84 0.81
CA HIS A 114 -10.86 -23.66 -0.60
C HIS A 114 -11.41 -24.92 -1.26
N ASP A 115 -12.47 -24.74 -2.07
CA ASP A 115 -12.97 -25.74 -2.98
C ASP A 115 -12.14 -25.71 -4.28
N THR A 116 -11.32 -26.75 -4.45
CA THR A 116 -10.40 -26.90 -5.58
C THR A 116 -11.10 -27.14 -6.92
N SER A 117 -12.44 -27.26 -6.95
CA SER A 117 -13.22 -27.22 -8.19
C SER A 117 -13.27 -25.82 -8.82
N SER A 118 -13.00 -24.77 -8.03
CA SER A 118 -12.96 -23.37 -8.46
C SER A 118 -11.54 -22.80 -8.40
N PRO A 119 -11.15 -21.87 -9.29
CA PRO A 119 -9.84 -21.24 -9.22
C PRO A 119 -9.77 -20.21 -8.08
N MET A 120 -8.57 -19.99 -7.53
CA MET A 120 -8.31 -19.02 -6.46
C MET A 120 -7.38 -17.90 -6.96
N PHE A 121 -7.69 -16.67 -6.58
CA PHE A 121 -6.77 -15.54 -6.60
C PHE A 121 -6.57 -15.04 -5.16
N MET A 122 -5.33 -15.07 -4.69
CA MET A 122 -4.95 -14.57 -3.36
C MET A 122 -3.95 -13.43 -3.52
N TYR A 123 -4.35 -12.24 -3.06
CA TYR A 123 -3.48 -11.08 -2.89
C TYR A 123 -3.03 -11.00 -1.43
N LEU A 124 -1.79 -11.39 -1.15
CA LEU A 124 -1.20 -11.39 0.19
C LEU A 124 -0.19 -10.25 0.32
N ALA A 125 -0.65 -9.11 0.82
CA ALA A 125 0.12 -7.89 1.01
C ALA A 125 0.51 -7.70 2.47
N HIS A 126 1.59 -8.36 2.87
CA HIS A 126 2.13 -8.22 4.23
C HIS A 126 2.50 -6.78 4.57
N LEU A 127 2.38 -6.42 5.86
CA LEU A 127 2.99 -5.21 6.40
C LEU A 127 4.52 -5.31 6.38
N ALA A 128 5.08 -6.50 6.67
CA ALA A 128 6.52 -6.73 6.62
C ALA A 128 7.11 -6.51 5.20
N PRO A 129 8.23 -5.77 5.06
CA PRO A 129 9.07 -5.18 6.11
C PRO A 129 8.94 -3.63 6.20
N HIS A 130 7.72 -3.09 6.09
CA HIS A 130 7.46 -1.67 6.30
C HIS A 130 7.67 -1.29 7.77
N SER A 131 7.94 -0.02 8.06
CA SER A 131 7.91 0.49 9.44
C SER A 131 6.49 0.43 10.04
N GLY A 132 6.41 0.23 11.36
CA GLY A 132 5.18 0.03 12.11
C GLY A 132 4.53 1.34 12.59
N ASN A 133 5.17 2.00 13.56
CA ASN A 133 4.71 3.28 14.11
C ASN A 133 5.88 4.24 14.37
N ASP A 134 5.61 5.44 14.87
CA ASP A 134 6.63 6.49 15.05
C ASP A 134 7.55 6.25 16.27
N ASP A 135 7.05 5.59 17.33
CA ASP A 135 7.79 5.32 18.57
C ASP A 135 8.69 4.08 18.48
N ASP A 136 8.21 3.06 17.77
CA ASP A 136 8.80 1.74 17.61
C ASP A 136 8.64 1.29 16.14
N PRO A 137 9.47 1.85 15.22
CA PRO A 137 9.27 1.69 13.79
C PRO A 137 9.59 0.28 13.29
N LEU A 138 10.42 -0.50 13.98
CA LEU A 138 10.81 -1.84 13.55
C LEU A 138 10.38 -2.86 14.60
N GLN A 139 9.47 -3.74 14.23
CA GLN A 139 8.83 -4.66 15.17
C GLN A 139 8.91 -6.08 14.62
N ALA A 140 9.50 -6.99 15.40
CA ALA A 140 9.55 -8.43 15.10
C ALA A 140 9.55 -9.22 16.42
N PRO A 141 9.24 -10.53 16.40
CA PRO A 141 9.34 -11.35 17.61
C PRO A 141 10.79 -11.44 18.12
N ASP A 142 10.98 -11.32 19.44
CA ASP A 142 12.30 -11.31 20.09
C ASP A 142 13.16 -12.54 19.74
N GLU A 143 12.53 -13.72 19.71
CA GLU A 143 13.21 -14.98 19.35
C GLU A 143 13.76 -14.96 17.92
N GLU A 144 13.08 -14.26 17.01
CA GLU A 144 13.54 -14.10 15.63
C GLU A 144 14.68 -13.07 15.56
N ILE A 145 14.57 -11.95 16.28
CA ILE A 145 15.63 -10.94 16.40
C ILE A 145 16.93 -11.56 16.92
N ALA A 146 16.84 -12.45 17.90
CA ALA A 146 17.99 -13.11 18.51
C ALA A 146 18.82 -13.93 17.51
N LYS A 147 18.20 -14.49 16.45
CA LYS A 147 18.92 -15.24 15.40
C LYS A 147 19.89 -14.37 14.61
N PHE A 148 19.66 -13.06 14.58
CA PHE A 148 20.46 -12.09 13.85
C PHE A 148 21.44 -11.33 14.76
N ALA A 149 21.75 -11.82 15.96
CA ALA A 149 22.66 -11.15 16.92
C ALA A 149 24.05 -10.81 16.36
N TYR A 150 24.47 -11.47 15.27
CA TYR A 150 25.69 -11.18 14.54
C TYR A 150 25.66 -9.84 13.78
N ILE A 151 24.48 -9.31 13.46
CA ILE A 151 24.31 -8.00 12.83
C ILE A 151 24.49 -6.94 13.92
N LYS A 152 25.53 -6.10 13.78
CA LYS A 152 25.92 -5.13 14.81
C LYS A 152 24.94 -3.97 14.96
N ASP A 153 24.43 -3.47 13.83
CA ASP A 153 23.43 -2.41 13.78
C ASP A 153 22.07 -2.96 14.28
N PRO A 154 21.53 -2.44 15.39
CA PRO A 154 20.35 -3.04 16.03
C PRO A 154 19.09 -2.87 15.18
N GLU A 155 18.91 -1.75 14.49
CA GLU A 155 17.76 -1.52 13.61
C GLU A 155 17.81 -2.48 12.41
N ARG A 156 18.97 -2.63 11.76
CA ARG A 156 19.16 -3.62 10.69
C ARG A 156 18.96 -5.05 11.17
N ARG A 157 19.29 -5.35 12.43
CA ARG A 157 19.03 -6.65 13.06
C ARG A 157 17.53 -6.92 13.14
N ILE A 158 16.75 -5.95 13.60
CA ILE A 158 15.29 -6.10 13.68
C ILE A 158 14.69 -6.21 12.27
N TYR A 159 15.14 -5.38 11.32
CA TYR A 159 14.71 -5.48 9.92
C TYR A 159 14.98 -6.87 9.32
N ALA A 160 16.15 -7.46 9.60
CA ALA A 160 16.47 -8.81 9.15
C ALA A 160 15.50 -9.85 9.73
N ALA A 161 15.10 -9.70 10.99
CA ALA A 161 14.08 -10.54 11.61
C ALA A 161 12.69 -10.36 10.97
N MET A 162 12.29 -9.13 10.62
CA MET A 162 11.03 -8.87 9.90
C MET A 162 11.00 -9.56 8.53
N VAL A 163 12.11 -9.47 7.78
CA VAL A 163 12.28 -10.17 6.49
C VAL A 163 12.29 -11.69 6.68
N SER A 164 12.91 -12.20 7.74
CA SER A 164 12.89 -13.63 8.07
C SER A 164 11.47 -14.14 8.37
N MET A 165 10.67 -13.38 9.12
CA MET A 165 9.26 -13.71 9.35
C MET A 165 8.46 -13.72 8.05
N LEU A 166 8.74 -12.81 7.12
CA LEU A 166 8.13 -12.80 5.79
C LEU A 166 8.54 -14.03 4.96
N ASP A 167 9.82 -14.40 4.95
CA ASP A 167 10.31 -15.61 4.24
C ASP A 167 9.65 -16.88 4.81
N GLN A 168 9.53 -16.98 6.13
CA GLN A 168 8.82 -18.08 6.80
C GLN A 168 7.34 -18.15 6.43
N SER A 169 6.65 -16.99 6.31
CA SER A 169 5.28 -16.91 5.80
C SER A 169 5.20 -17.48 4.38
N VAL A 170 6.02 -16.98 3.46
CA VAL A 170 6.06 -17.44 2.06
C VAL A 170 6.27 -18.94 1.98
N GLY A 171 7.26 -19.48 2.71
CA GLY A 171 7.52 -20.92 2.76
C GLY A 171 6.33 -21.72 3.27
N THR A 172 5.61 -21.19 4.27
CA THR A 172 4.47 -21.87 4.89
C THR A 172 3.25 -21.86 3.98
N VAL A 173 2.99 -20.76 3.28
CA VAL A 173 1.92 -20.65 2.26
C VAL A 173 2.19 -21.58 1.07
N VAL A 174 3.43 -21.60 0.55
CA VAL A 174 3.81 -22.49 -0.57
C VAL A 174 3.67 -23.96 -0.19
N ALA A 175 4.04 -24.33 1.05
CA ALA A 175 3.84 -25.68 1.58
C ALA A 175 2.36 -26.05 1.65
N ALA A 176 1.50 -25.16 2.16
CA ALA A 176 0.07 -25.40 2.24
C ALA A 176 -0.59 -25.57 0.86
N LEU A 177 -0.20 -24.79 -0.14
CA LEU A 177 -0.65 -24.97 -1.53
C LEU A 177 -0.30 -26.36 -2.06
N ARG A 178 0.90 -26.88 -1.72
CA ARG A 178 1.30 -28.24 -2.10
C ARG A 178 0.48 -29.29 -1.37
N GLU A 179 0.30 -29.16 -0.06
CA GLU A 179 -0.45 -30.11 0.77
C GLU A 179 -1.92 -30.20 0.33
N LYS A 180 -2.51 -29.08 -0.07
CA LYS A 180 -3.86 -29.00 -0.64
C LYS A 180 -3.95 -29.49 -2.10
N GLY A 181 -2.82 -29.77 -2.75
CA GLY A 181 -2.76 -30.22 -4.15
C GLY A 181 -3.02 -29.11 -5.19
N MET A 182 -2.86 -27.84 -4.82
CA MET A 182 -3.10 -26.69 -5.69
C MET A 182 -1.84 -26.24 -6.45
N LEU A 183 -0.65 -26.60 -5.93
CA LEU A 183 0.62 -26.09 -6.42
C LEU A 183 0.94 -26.50 -7.88
N ASP A 184 0.42 -27.64 -8.34
CA ASP A 184 0.64 -28.17 -9.69
C ASP A 184 -0.01 -27.33 -10.81
N ASN A 185 -0.93 -26.41 -10.44
CA ASN A 185 -1.55 -25.47 -11.37
C ASN A 185 -1.64 -24.07 -10.75
N SER A 186 -0.52 -23.59 -10.22
CA SER A 186 -0.42 -22.26 -9.59
C SER A 186 0.59 -21.36 -10.30
N ILE A 187 0.33 -20.05 -10.26
CA ILE A 187 1.33 -19.01 -10.55
C ILE A 187 1.53 -18.24 -9.25
N ILE A 188 2.77 -18.25 -8.75
CA ILE A 188 3.14 -17.56 -7.51
C ILE A 188 4.09 -16.43 -7.90
N LEU A 189 3.65 -15.19 -7.65
CA LEU A 189 4.45 -13.98 -7.80
C LEU A 189 4.80 -13.44 -6.43
N PHE A 190 6.10 -13.28 -6.17
CA PHE A 190 6.62 -12.53 -5.04
C PHE A 190 7.24 -11.24 -5.56
N MET A 191 6.86 -10.09 -5.00
CA MET A 191 7.42 -8.81 -5.41
C MET A 191 7.30 -7.74 -4.31
N SER A 192 8.13 -6.69 -4.39
CA SER A 192 8.00 -5.47 -3.56
C SER A 192 7.17 -4.40 -4.28
N ASP A 193 6.47 -3.55 -3.53
CA ASP A 193 5.70 -2.41 -4.04
C ASP A 193 6.60 -1.21 -4.40
N ASN A 194 7.64 -0.95 -3.61
CA ASN A 194 8.67 0.07 -3.84
C ASN A 194 10.04 -0.35 -3.29
N GLY A 195 11.06 0.47 -3.55
CA GLY A 195 12.38 0.35 -2.97
C GLY A 195 12.39 0.57 -1.46
N ALA A 196 13.47 0.20 -0.77
CA ALA A 196 13.61 0.41 0.66
C ALA A 196 13.63 1.90 1.03
N LYS A 197 13.30 2.19 2.30
CA LYS A 197 13.48 3.49 2.96
C LYS A 197 14.56 3.36 4.05
N PRO A 198 15.87 3.41 3.72
CA PRO A 198 16.91 3.10 4.71
C PRO A 198 17.03 4.13 5.82
N ASP A 199 16.61 5.38 5.58
CA ASP A 199 16.74 6.52 6.50
C ASP A 199 15.52 7.45 6.46
N GLY A 200 15.50 8.45 7.34
CA GLY A 200 14.46 9.49 7.41
C GLY A 200 13.15 9.04 8.05
N ILE A 201 12.07 9.78 7.79
CA ILE A 201 10.74 9.48 8.34
C ILE A 201 10.30 8.11 7.82
N HIS A 202 9.77 7.28 8.73
CA HIS A 202 9.37 5.90 8.47
C HIS A 202 10.50 5.00 7.94
N ALA A 203 11.76 5.29 8.30
CA ALA A 203 12.91 4.45 7.95
C ALA A 203 12.66 2.98 8.34
N ASN A 204 12.85 2.08 7.38
CA ASN A 204 12.82 0.65 7.63
C ASN A 204 14.22 0.03 7.72
N HIS A 205 15.29 0.79 7.52
CA HIS A 205 16.68 0.27 7.53
C HIS A 205 16.92 -0.86 6.51
N GLY A 206 16.10 -0.90 5.45
CA GLY A 206 16.32 -1.73 4.27
C GLY A 206 17.55 -1.29 3.45
N SER A 207 17.79 -1.92 2.31
CA SER A 207 18.93 -1.54 1.45
C SER A 207 18.53 -1.60 -0.02
N ASN A 208 18.86 -0.54 -0.76
CA ASN A 208 18.75 -0.49 -2.22
C ASN A 208 20.11 -0.63 -2.89
N TYR A 209 21.18 -0.70 -2.10
CA TYR A 209 22.54 -0.80 -2.60
C TYR A 209 22.67 -1.98 -3.59
N PRO A 210 23.26 -1.78 -4.79
CA PRO A 210 24.05 -0.61 -5.18
C PRO A 210 23.30 0.43 -6.02
N LEU A 211 21.97 0.37 -6.09
CA LEU A 211 21.16 1.29 -6.88
C LEU A 211 21.07 2.66 -6.21
N ARG A 212 20.93 3.72 -7.01
CA ARG A 212 20.77 5.08 -6.53
C ARG A 212 19.37 5.29 -5.97
N GLY A 213 19.25 6.07 -4.92
CA GLY A 213 18.00 6.52 -4.34
C GLY A 213 17.24 5.55 -3.43
N THR A 214 16.04 5.98 -3.07
CA THR A 214 15.22 5.37 -2.01
C THR A 214 13.72 5.51 -2.29
N LYS A 215 12.85 4.87 -1.50
CA LYS A 215 11.41 5.11 -1.51
C LYS A 215 11.11 6.61 -1.60
N ASN A 216 10.10 6.97 -2.41
CA ASN A 216 9.73 8.34 -2.77
C ASN A 216 10.66 9.02 -3.78
N SER A 217 11.64 8.34 -4.36
CA SER A 217 12.43 8.85 -5.50
C SER A 217 12.17 8.03 -6.76
N ASP A 218 12.42 8.62 -7.92
CA ASP A 218 12.32 8.00 -9.24
C ASP A 218 13.63 7.33 -9.70
N TRP A 219 14.65 7.31 -8.84
CA TRP A 219 15.90 6.57 -9.05
C TRP A 219 15.69 5.04 -9.06
N GLU A 220 16.60 4.28 -9.65
CA GLU A 220 16.48 2.82 -9.75
C GLU A 220 16.33 2.17 -8.36
N GLY A 221 16.95 2.68 -7.31
CA GLY A 221 16.81 2.19 -5.95
C GLY A 221 15.44 2.47 -5.31
N GLY A 222 14.67 3.41 -5.84
CA GLY A 222 13.28 3.66 -5.44
C GLY A 222 12.26 2.79 -6.17
N THR A 223 12.58 2.36 -7.40
CA THR A 223 11.58 1.79 -8.34
C THR A 223 11.96 0.43 -8.94
N ARG A 224 13.24 0.06 -9.01
CA ARG A 224 13.70 -1.25 -9.50
C ARG A 224 13.67 -2.25 -8.35
N ASN A 225 12.53 -2.92 -8.24
CA ASN A 225 12.21 -3.80 -7.12
C ASN A 225 12.59 -5.26 -7.37
N ILE A 226 12.65 -6.03 -6.28
CA ILE A 226 12.78 -7.49 -6.33
C ILE A 226 11.46 -8.08 -6.83
N ALA A 227 11.54 -8.99 -7.80
CA ALA A 227 10.44 -9.84 -8.21
C ALA A 227 10.94 -11.26 -8.52
N ALA A 228 10.19 -12.26 -8.09
CA ALA A 228 10.41 -13.67 -8.41
C ALA A 228 9.06 -14.31 -8.75
N ILE A 229 9.03 -15.07 -9.85
CA ILE A 229 7.84 -15.79 -10.28
C ILE A 229 8.13 -17.28 -10.38
N TRP A 230 7.23 -18.09 -9.84
CA TRP A 230 7.28 -19.53 -9.90
C TRP A 230 5.96 -20.08 -10.45
N SER A 231 6.04 -21.03 -11.37
CA SER A 231 4.90 -21.79 -11.86
C SER A 231 5.36 -23.03 -12.62
N PRO A 232 4.66 -24.17 -12.53
CA PRO A 232 4.88 -25.33 -13.40
C PRO A 232 4.46 -25.03 -14.87
N LEU A 233 3.75 -23.93 -15.12
CA LEU A 233 3.32 -23.50 -16.46
C LEU A 233 4.40 -22.74 -17.23
N ILE A 234 5.52 -22.38 -16.58
CA ILE A 234 6.65 -21.71 -17.22
C ILE A 234 7.47 -22.76 -17.99
N LYS A 235 7.55 -22.59 -19.32
CA LYS A 235 8.22 -23.56 -20.22
C LYS A 235 9.74 -23.57 -20.07
N LYS A 236 10.36 -22.43 -19.73
CA LYS A 236 11.82 -22.32 -19.50
C LYS A 236 12.11 -21.82 -18.08
N PRO A 237 11.94 -22.64 -17.04
CA PRO A 237 12.11 -22.22 -15.65
C PRO A 237 13.59 -22.02 -15.28
N GLN A 238 13.84 -21.55 -14.06
CA GLN A 238 15.18 -21.48 -13.45
C GLN A 238 16.18 -20.59 -14.22
N ARG A 239 15.78 -19.33 -14.46
CA ARG A 239 16.59 -18.33 -15.17
C ARG A 239 16.42 -16.94 -14.55
N VAL A 240 17.38 -16.07 -14.80
CA VAL A 240 17.24 -14.62 -14.59
C VAL A 240 16.75 -13.97 -15.89
N SER A 241 15.91 -12.95 -15.78
CA SER A 241 15.47 -12.15 -16.92
C SER A 241 15.80 -10.68 -16.68
N ASN A 242 16.47 -10.06 -17.65
CA ASN A 242 16.74 -8.62 -17.69
C ASN A 242 15.77 -7.87 -18.60
N ASN A 243 14.66 -8.52 -19.00
CA ASN A 243 13.61 -7.91 -19.81
C ASN A 243 12.97 -6.75 -19.03
N LEU A 244 12.70 -5.64 -19.72
CA LEU A 244 11.96 -4.53 -19.14
C LEU A 244 10.51 -4.97 -18.85
N MET A 245 10.09 -4.81 -17.61
CA MET A 245 8.74 -5.09 -17.13
C MET A 245 8.36 -4.07 -16.06
N HIS A 246 7.08 -3.71 -16.00
CA HIS A 246 6.52 -2.75 -15.06
C HIS A 246 5.36 -3.38 -14.28
N ILE A 247 5.03 -2.85 -13.09
CA ILE A 247 3.94 -3.41 -12.25
C ILE A 247 2.58 -3.42 -12.96
N THR A 248 2.35 -2.48 -13.89
CA THR A 248 1.11 -2.43 -14.69
C THR A 248 0.97 -3.61 -15.65
N ASP A 249 2.04 -4.33 -15.95
CA ASP A 249 2.03 -5.50 -16.83
C ASP A 249 1.34 -6.72 -16.20
N TRP A 250 1.23 -6.77 -14.87
CA TRP A 250 0.67 -7.96 -14.20
C TRP A 250 -0.79 -8.22 -14.54
N LEU A 251 -1.60 -7.17 -14.71
CA LEU A 251 -3.01 -7.32 -15.09
C LEU A 251 -3.17 -8.07 -16.42
N PRO A 252 -2.66 -7.57 -17.57
CA PRO A 252 -2.77 -8.28 -18.84
C PRO A 252 -1.99 -9.60 -18.86
N THR A 253 -0.85 -9.67 -18.16
CA THR A 253 -0.06 -10.91 -18.07
C THR A 253 -0.83 -12.04 -17.41
N PHE A 254 -1.47 -11.78 -16.27
CA PHE A 254 -2.29 -12.79 -15.61
C PHE A 254 -3.54 -13.12 -16.41
N TYR A 255 -4.17 -12.13 -17.06
CA TYR A 255 -5.31 -12.36 -17.95
C TYR A 255 -4.96 -13.34 -19.08
N SER A 256 -3.84 -13.12 -19.77
CA SER A 256 -3.33 -14.06 -20.78
C SER A 256 -2.89 -15.40 -20.21
N ALA A 257 -2.26 -15.42 -19.02
CA ALA A 257 -1.78 -16.65 -18.40
C ALA A 257 -2.90 -17.63 -18.04
N ILE A 258 -4.11 -17.12 -17.77
CA ILE A 258 -5.31 -17.93 -17.49
C ILE A 258 -6.11 -18.26 -18.75
N GLY A 259 -5.56 -17.95 -19.94
CA GLY A 259 -6.13 -18.30 -21.23
C GLY A 259 -7.16 -17.31 -21.77
N LEU A 260 -7.30 -16.12 -21.17
CA LEU A 260 -8.18 -15.07 -21.65
C LEU A 260 -7.44 -14.13 -22.62
N ASN A 261 -8.20 -13.36 -23.39
CA ASN A 261 -7.62 -12.45 -24.37
C ASN A 261 -7.43 -11.05 -23.78
N HIS A 262 -6.18 -10.63 -23.54
CA HIS A 262 -5.88 -9.32 -22.94
C HIS A 262 -6.44 -8.11 -23.71
N SER A 263 -6.82 -8.25 -24.99
CA SER A 263 -7.51 -7.17 -25.72
C SER A 263 -8.88 -6.81 -25.13
N GLU A 264 -9.49 -7.68 -24.32
CA GLU A 264 -10.73 -7.42 -23.59
C GLU A 264 -10.56 -6.37 -22.48
N LEU A 265 -9.33 -6.07 -22.06
CA LEU A 265 -9.03 -5.08 -21.03
C LEU A 265 -9.08 -3.64 -21.56
N GLY A 266 -9.26 -3.46 -22.88
CA GLY A 266 -9.31 -2.15 -23.51
C GLY A 266 -7.96 -1.43 -23.52
N LEU A 267 -8.00 -0.11 -23.39
CA LEU A 267 -6.81 0.74 -23.39
C LEU A 267 -6.25 0.81 -21.96
N ILE A 268 -5.11 0.14 -21.74
CA ILE A 268 -4.37 0.13 -20.48
C ILE A 268 -2.88 0.34 -20.75
N ASP A 269 -2.13 0.81 -19.73
CA ASP A 269 -0.68 1.00 -19.82
C ASP A 269 0.12 -0.31 -19.68
N GLY A 270 -0.54 -1.38 -19.24
CA GLY A 270 0.06 -2.71 -19.09
C GLY A 270 0.22 -3.43 -20.43
N ILE A 271 1.29 -4.21 -20.55
CA ILE A 271 1.59 -5.05 -21.70
C ILE A 271 1.64 -6.51 -21.24
N ASP A 272 1.10 -7.42 -22.05
CA ASP A 272 1.17 -8.85 -21.76
C ASP A 272 2.60 -9.38 -21.86
N MET A 273 3.12 -9.85 -20.72
CA MET A 273 4.47 -10.37 -20.57
C MET A 273 4.53 -11.91 -20.50
N TRP A 274 3.39 -12.61 -20.63
CA TRP A 274 3.33 -14.05 -20.36
C TRP A 274 4.23 -14.86 -21.29
N SER A 275 4.30 -14.50 -22.58
CA SER A 275 5.21 -15.13 -23.53
C SER A 275 6.67 -14.95 -23.12
N SER A 276 7.08 -13.73 -22.76
CA SER A 276 8.43 -13.40 -22.31
C SER A 276 8.78 -14.14 -21.00
N ILE A 277 7.84 -14.28 -20.07
CA ILE A 277 7.99 -15.00 -18.80
C ILE A 277 8.03 -16.53 -19.02
N SER A 278 7.12 -17.11 -19.80
CA SER A 278 7.03 -18.56 -19.94
C SER A 278 8.17 -19.11 -20.83
N THR A 279 8.48 -18.42 -21.92
CA THR A 279 9.39 -18.94 -22.97
C THR A 279 10.77 -18.29 -23.01
N GLY A 280 10.97 -17.19 -22.28
CA GLY A 280 12.21 -16.42 -22.32
C GLY A 280 12.37 -15.54 -23.57
N SER A 281 11.29 -15.27 -24.31
CA SER A 281 11.33 -14.31 -25.43
C SER A 281 11.63 -12.88 -24.95
N PRO A 282 12.11 -11.99 -25.85
CA PRO A 282 12.30 -10.57 -25.54
C PRO A 282 11.05 -9.90 -24.98
N SER A 283 11.23 -8.82 -24.21
CA SER A 283 10.10 -8.01 -23.75
C SER A 283 9.41 -7.31 -24.93
N PRO A 284 8.08 -7.32 -25.02
CA PRO A 284 7.34 -6.39 -25.88
C PRO A 284 7.36 -4.95 -25.36
N ARG A 285 7.68 -4.72 -24.08
CA ARG A 285 7.79 -3.39 -23.48
C ARG A 285 9.12 -2.74 -23.83
N THR A 286 9.05 -1.57 -24.47
CA THR A 286 10.21 -0.73 -24.80
C THR A 286 10.18 0.62 -24.08
N GLU A 287 9.06 1.01 -23.45
CA GLU A 287 8.91 2.31 -22.81
C GLU A 287 8.10 2.18 -21.51
N MET A 288 8.44 2.99 -20.49
CA MET A 288 7.62 3.17 -19.29
C MET A 288 7.86 4.54 -18.64
N VAL A 289 6.82 5.11 -18.05
CA VAL A 289 6.89 6.30 -17.19
C VAL A 289 7.09 5.83 -15.75
N TYR A 290 8.10 6.36 -15.06
CA TYR A 290 8.27 6.12 -13.62
C TYR A 290 7.24 6.95 -12.84
N ASN A 291 7.23 8.26 -13.08
CA ASN A 291 6.19 9.19 -12.62
C ASN A 291 6.29 10.53 -13.37
N ILE A 292 5.21 11.32 -13.34
CA ILE A 292 5.20 12.75 -13.66
C ILE A 292 4.38 13.43 -12.57
N ASP A 293 5.04 14.20 -11.70
CA ASP A 293 4.38 14.94 -10.63
C ASP A 293 4.68 16.44 -10.81
N ASP A 294 3.67 17.17 -11.26
CA ASP A 294 3.78 18.61 -11.48
C ASP A 294 3.64 19.42 -10.17
N VAL A 295 3.24 18.79 -9.05
CA VAL A 295 3.16 19.45 -7.73
C VAL A 295 4.56 19.59 -7.12
N ASP A 296 5.31 18.49 -7.08
CA ASP A 296 6.72 18.48 -6.64
C ASP A 296 7.70 18.78 -7.79
N ASN A 297 7.18 18.94 -9.01
CA ASN A 297 7.91 19.26 -10.23
C ASN A 297 9.07 18.29 -10.52
N TYR A 298 8.78 16.99 -10.50
CA TYR A 298 9.73 15.94 -10.87
C TYR A 298 9.11 14.90 -11.82
N GLY A 299 9.96 14.12 -12.48
CA GLY A 299 9.50 13.00 -13.28
C GLY A 299 10.61 12.27 -14.02
N ALA A 300 10.31 11.03 -14.41
CA ALA A 300 11.23 10.21 -15.18
C ALA A 300 10.52 9.28 -16.17
N ILE A 301 11.24 8.98 -17.24
CA ILE A 301 10.84 8.05 -18.30
C ILE A 301 12.01 7.10 -18.59
N ARG A 302 11.69 5.85 -18.91
CA ARG A 302 12.60 4.91 -19.56
C ARG A 302 12.11 4.59 -20.96
N LYS A 303 13.03 4.61 -21.92
CA LYS A 303 12.83 4.08 -23.26
C LYS A 303 14.06 3.29 -23.68
N ASP A 304 13.84 2.01 -23.97
CA ASP A 304 14.88 1.02 -24.22
C ASP A 304 15.86 1.00 -23.03
N ASN A 305 17.13 1.34 -23.30
CA ASN A 305 18.18 1.44 -22.29
C ASN A 305 18.27 2.82 -21.64
N TRP A 306 17.64 3.84 -22.22
CA TRP A 306 17.78 5.21 -21.77
C TRP A 306 16.80 5.50 -20.65
N LYS A 307 17.30 6.12 -19.58
CA LYS A 307 16.48 6.76 -18.56
C LYS A 307 16.76 8.25 -18.55
N TYR A 308 15.70 9.05 -18.56
CA TYR A 308 15.75 10.49 -18.38
C TYR A 308 14.95 10.85 -17.13
N THR A 309 15.53 11.70 -16.28
CA THR A 309 14.90 12.19 -15.04
C THR A 309 15.15 13.69 -14.88
N TYR A 310 14.19 14.41 -14.32
CA TYR A 310 14.29 15.83 -13.98
C TYR A 310 13.58 16.10 -12.64
N GLY A 311 14.06 17.12 -11.92
CA GLY A 311 13.52 17.48 -10.61
C GLY A 311 13.79 16.40 -9.56
N SER A 312 13.64 16.72 -8.29
CA SER A 312 13.88 15.77 -7.21
C SER A 312 12.84 15.91 -6.12
N THR A 313 12.51 14.80 -5.47
CA THR A 313 11.62 14.82 -4.30
C THR A 313 12.39 15.18 -3.03
N ASN A 314 11.69 15.76 -2.05
CA ASN A 314 12.25 16.11 -0.74
C ASN A 314 13.54 16.96 -0.83
N GLY A 315 13.69 17.77 -1.88
CA GLY A 315 14.87 18.64 -2.08
C GLY A 315 16.18 17.87 -2.23
N GLY A 316 16.20 16.74 -2.94
CA GLY A 316 17.43 15.98 -3.21
C GLY A 316 17.85 15.02 -2.10
N LYS A 317 17.12 14.97 -0.98
CA LYS A 317 17.44 14.09 0.17
C LYS A 317 17.37 12.60 -0.16
N GLY A 318 16.76 12.22 -1.29
CA GLY A 318 16.65 10.86 -1.77
C GLY A 318 17.57 10.52 -2.95
N ASP A 319 18.53 11.39 -3.29
CA ASP A 319 19.32 11.27 -4.53
C ASP A 319 20.69 10.60 -4.36
N ALA A 320 21.04 10.16 -3.15
CA ALA A 320 22.30 9.46 -2.89
C ALA A 320 22.18 7.93 -3.09
N TRP A 321 23.19 7.17 -2.69
CA TRP A 321 23.14 5.71 -2.65
C TRP A 321 23.00 5.24 -1.20
N TYR A 322 21.96 4.45 -0.91
CA TYR A 322 21.56 4.14 0.45
C TYR A 322 21.63 2.64 0.77
N GLY A 323 21.91 2.36 2.05
CA GLY A 323 21.99 1.01 2.59
C GLY A 323 23.37 0.37 2.46
N SER A 324 23.50 -0.84 2.98
CA SER A 324 24.75 -1.61 2.96
C SER A 324 24.72 -2.72 1.91
N THR A 325 25.91 -3.17 1.49
CA THR A 325 26.05 -4.33 0.59
C THR A 325 25.48 -5.61 1.21
N GLY A 326 25.48 -5.70 2.55
CA GLY A 326 25.18 -6.92 3.31
C GLY A 326 26.17 -8.07 3.09
N ARG A 327 27.26 -7.85 2.34
CA ARG A 327 28.20 -8.91 1.88
C ARG A 327 29.55 -8.89 2.60
N ASN A 328 29.83 -7.87 3.41
CA ASN A 328 31.12 -7.74 4.09
C ASN A 328 31.21 -8.75 5.25
N GLY A 329 32.02 -9.80 5.08
CA GLY A 329 32.31 -10.77 6.14
C GLY A 329 31.30 -11.91 6.30
N TYR A 330 30.36 -12.09 5.36
CA TYR A 330 29.37 -13.18 5.40
C TYR A 330 29.38 -14.00 4.12
N SER A 331 29.49 -15.31 4.26
CA SER A 331 29.28 -16.27 3.18
C SER A 331 27.80 -16.64 3.10
N TYR A 332 27.26 -16.66 1.89
CA TYR A 332 25.91 -17.14 1.63
C TYR A 332 25.84 -18.65 1.92
N ASP A 333 25.11 -19.08 2.96
CA ASP A 333 25.00 -20.50 3.29
C ASP A 333 24.02 -21.20 2.35
N MET A 334 24.57 -22.00 1.44
CA MET A 334 23.77 -22.71 0.46
C MET A 334 22.91 -23.83 1.07
N ASN A 335 23.33 -24.42 2.19
CA ASN A 335 22.57 -25.46 2.84
C ASN A 335 21.30 -24.90 3.49
N GLU A 336 21.34 -23.70 4.06
CA GLU A 336 20.14 -23.06 4.62
C GLU A 336 19.08 -22.82 3.52
N ILE A 337 19.52 -22.37 2.35
CA ILE A 337 18.62 -22.14 1.20
C ILE A 337 18.01 -23.43 0.69
N LEU A 338 18.83 -24.47 0.47
CA LEU A 338 18.36 -25.77 -0.02
C LEU A 338 17.44 -26.48 0.99
N LYS A 339 17.61 -26.20 2.29
CA LYS A 339 16.76 -26.71 3.37
C LYS A 339 15.58 -25.80 3.71
N SER A 340 15.47 -24.63 3.07
CA SER A 340 14.34 -23.73 3.29
C SER A 340 13.01 -24.42 2.98
N LYS A 341 11.93 -23.96 3.62
CA LYS A 341 10.61 -24.56 3.44
C LYS A 341 10.13 -24.46 1.99
N VAL A 342 10.41 -23.34 1.31
CA VAL A 342 10.13 -23.20 -0.13
C VAL A 342 10.93 -24.22 -0.93
N ALA A 343 12.25 -24.27 -0.78
CA ALA A 343 13.10 -25.13 -1.61
C ALA A 343 12.74 -26.62 -1.46
N THR A 344 12.54 -27.08 -0.23
CA THR A 344 12.16 -28.47 0.05
C THR A 344 10.76 -28.80 -0.50
N THR A 345 9.80 -27.89 -0.38
CA THR A 345 8.45 -28.03 -0.95
C THR A 345 8.50 -28.14 -2.46
N LEU A 346 9.20 -27.22 -3.13
CA LEU A 346 9.33 -27.20 -4.58
C LEU A 346 10.11 -28.42 -5.12
N ALA A 347 11.17 -28.83 -4.42
CA ALA A 347 11.94 -30.02 -4.76
C ALA A 347 11.04 -31.27 -4.73
N ALA A 348 10.21 -31.41 -3.70
CA ALA A 348 9.27 -32.52 -3.61
C ALA A 348 8.24 -32.51 -4.74
N THR A 349 7.72 -31.34 -5.14
CA THR A 349 6.84 -31.20 -6.31
C THR A 349 7.54 -31.61 -7.61
N VAL A 350 8.75 -31.11 -7.85
CA VAL A 350 9.55 -31.46 -9.03
C VAL A 350 9.85 -32.96 -9.07
N THR A 351 10.19 -33.59 -7.94
CA THR A 351 10.42 -35.04 -7.86
C THR A 351 9.19 -35.84 -8.29
N LEU A 352 7.98 -35.44 -7.87
CA LEU A 352 6.75 -36.10 -8.30
C LEU A 352 6.50 -35.96 -9.81
N GLN A 353 6.79 -34.77 -10.37
CA GLN A 353 6.72 -34.53 -11.82
C GLN A 353 7.71 -35.42 -12.59
N GLN A 354 8.95 -35.54 -12.12
CA GLN A 354 9.95 -36.43 -12.71
C GLN A 354 9.51 -37.90 -12.69
N ILE A 355 8.91 -38.36 -11.59
CA ILE A 355 8.34 -39.72 -11.49
C ILE A 355 7.21 -39.91 -12.51
N ALA A 356 6.33 -38.93 -12.66
CA ALA A 356 5.23 -38.98 -13.64
C ALA A 356 5.76 -39.04 -15.08
N GLN A 357 6.76 -38.21 -15.43
CA GLN A 357 7.43 -38.25 -16.74
C GLN A 357 8.05 -39.61 -17.03
N LYS A 358 8.76 -40.18 -16.05
CA LYS A 358 9.36 -41.52 -16.16
C LYS A 358 8.31 -42.61 -16.41
N LYS A 359 7.17 -42.58 -15.68
CA LYS A 359 6.05 -43.53 -15.89
C LYS A 359 5.42 -43.38 -17.27
N GLY A 360 5.29 -42.14 -17.76
CA GLY A 360 4.78 -41.83 -19.09
C GLY A 360 5.74 -42.14 -20.25
N LYS A 361 6.93 -42.70 -19.97
CA LYS A 361 8.02 -42.92 -20.94
C LYS A 361 8.50 -41.63 -21.64
N ASN A 362 8.30 -40.49 -21.00
CA ASN A 362 8.84 -39.21 -21.45
C ASN A 362 10.24 -38.99 -20.85
N ASN A 363 11.10 -38.27 -21.56
CA ASN A 363 12.38 -37.83 -21.01
C ASN A 363 12.14 -36.86 -19.85
N ILE A 364 12.97 -36.98 -18.80
CA ILE A 364 12.95 -36.03 -17.69
C ILE A 364 13.42 -34.68 -18.21
N SER A 365 12.54 -33.67 -18.15
CA SER A 365 12.80 -32.34 -18.71
C SER A 365 13.00 -31.26 -17.65
N ILE A 366 12.63 -31.52 -16.41
CA ILE A 366 12.75 -30.59 -15.28
C ILE A 366 13.74 -31.12 -14.26
N GLU A 367 14.69 -30.29 -13.87
CA GLU A 367 15.77 -30.63 -12.95
C GLU A 367 15.57 -29.96 -11.60
N LEU A 368 16.06 -30.61 -10.53
CA LEU A 368 16.15 -29.98 -9.22
C LEU A 368 17.20 -28.85 -9.25
N LEU A 369 16.97 -27.78 -8.50
CA LEU A 369 17.99 -26.77 -8.27
C LEU A 369 19.08 -27.35 -7.36
N ASP A 370 20.33 -27.24 -7.80
CA ASP A 370 21.50 -27.53 -6.98
C ASP A 370 22.22 -26.24 -6.57
N GLY A 371 23.22 -26.37 -5.69
CA GLY A 371 23.98 -25.23 -5.19
C GLY A 371 24.70 -24.44 -6.29
N GLN A 372 25.24 -25.12 -7.31
CA GLN A 372 25.96 -24.47 -8.41
C GLN A 372 25.02 -23.63 -9.29
N LYS A 373 23.82 -24.15 -9.56
CA LYS A 373 22.79 -23.44 -10.33
C LYS A 373 22.26 -22.25 -9.56
N ILE A 374 22.03 -22.38 -8.25
CA ILE A 374 21.62 -21.25 -7.41
C ILE A 374 22.70 -20.17 -7.39
N GLU A 375 23.96 -20.53 -7.19
CA GLU A 375 25.07 -19.59 -7.21
C GLU A 375 25.17 -18.85 -8.55
N ARG A 376 25.03 -19.57 -9.67
CA ARG A 376 24.99 -18.97 -11.02
C ARG A 376 23.85 -17.97 -11.17
N LEU A 377 22.62 -18.35 -10.80
CA LEU A 377 21.45 -17.48 -10.88
C LEU A 377 21.60 -16.23 -10.00
N ARG A 378 22.20 -16.36 -8.81
CA ARG A 378 22.50 -15.23 -7.93
C ARG A 378 23.55 -14.29 -8.54
N ASN A 379 24.56 -14.84 -9.19
CA ASN A 379 25.58 -14.05 -9.89
C ASN A 379 25.00 -13.32 -11.11
N GLU A 380 24.12 -13.97 -11.87
CA GLU A 380 23.38 -13.37 -13.00
C GLU A 380 22.42 -12.26 -12.53
N ALA A 381 21.74 -12.45 -11.39
CA ALA A 381 20.81 -11.46 -10.83
C ALA A 381 21.51 -10.32 -10.07
N THR A 382 22.81 -10.45 -9.78
CA THR A 382 23.55 -9.41 -9.04
C THR A 382 23.79 -8.20 -9.94
N VAL A 383 23.27 -7.04 -9.53
CA VAL A 383 23.57 -5.76 -10.17
C VAL A 383 25.05 -5.41 -9.96
N LYS A 384 25.73 -5.07 -11.05
CA LYS A 384 27.12 -4.57 -11.04
C LYS A 384 27.12 -3.17 -11.62
N CYS A 385 27.60 -2.19 -10.85
CA CYS A 385 27.75 -0.83 -11.35
C CYS A 385 28.97 -0.72 -12.26
N SER A 386 28.83 0.03 -13.34
CA SER A 386 29.94 0.44 -14.19
C SER A 386 29.73 1.90 -14.59
N PRO A 387 30.54 2.85 -14.10
CA PRO A 387 31.71 2.66 -13.24
C PRO A 387 31.36 2.13 -11.83
N PRO A 388 32.33 1.58 -11.09
CA PRO A 388 32.14 1.23 -9.68
C PRO A 388 31.66 2.43 -8.86
N LEU A 389 31.01 2.16 -7.72
CA LEU A 389 30.57 3.18 -6.76
C LEU A 389 31.76 3.86 -6.07
N ASP A 390 32.44 4.73 -6.82
CA ASP A 390 33.46 5.64 -6.34
C ASP A 390 33.25 7.00 -7.03
N SER A 391 32.49 7.86 -6.38
CA SER A 391 32.14 9.19 -6.88
C SER A 391 33.35 10.11 -7.06
N THR A 392 34.52 9.77 -6.52
CA THR A 392 35.75 10.55 -6.71
C THR A 392 36.32 10.40 -8.12
N THR A 393 35.94 9.34 -8.83
CA THR A 393 36.40 9.06 -10.19
C THR A 393 35.54 9.72 -11.27
N ILE A 394 34.37 10.25 -10.92
CA ILE A 394 33.44 10.89 -11.86
C ILE A 394 33.72 12.39 -11.89
N PRO A 395 34.02 12.99 -13.06
CA PRO A 395 34.16 14.44 -13.20
C PRO A 395 32.91 15.17 -12.72
N GLU A 396 33.08 16.35 -12.11
CA GLU A 396 31.97 17.09 -11.48
C GLU A 396 30.87 17.45 -12.49
N GLU A 397 31.26 17.80 -13.71
CA GLU A 397 30.37 18.08 -14.84
C GLU A 397 29.54 16.88 -15.30
N ARG A 398 29.96 15.66 -14.96
CA ARG A 398 29.23 14.40 -15.27
C ARG A 398 28.44 13.86 -14.10
N LYS A 399 28.49 14.50 -12.94
CA LYS A 399 27.63 14.13 -11.81
C LYS A 399 26.22 14.67 -12.07
N CYS A 400 25.23 13.82 -11.79
CA CYS A 400 23.85 14.27 -11.87
C CYS A 400 23.44 15.05 -10.61
N ASP A 401 22.96 16.27 -10.83
CA ASP A 401 22.36 17.16 -9.85
C ASP A 401 21.02 17.66 -10.39
N LEU A 402 19.93 17.00 -9.97
CA LEU A 402 18.56 17.27 -10.44
C LEU A 402 18.03 18.64 -9.99
N MET A 403 18.71 19.31 -9.06
CA MET A 403 18.40 20.68 -8.68
C MET A 403 18.93 21.71 -9.68
N LYS A 404 19.88 21.31 -10.54
CA LYS A 404 20.47 22.18 -11.58
C LYS A 404 19.93 21.88 -12.97
N ALA A 405 19.89 20.60 -13.35
CA ALA A 405 19.50 20.19 -14.70
C ALA A 405 19.00 18.73 -14.74
N PRO A 406 18.22 18.36 -15.77
CA PRO A 406 17.86 16.96 -16.01
C PRO A 406 19.07 16.07 -16.28
N CYS A 407 18.91 14.78 -16.04
CA CYS A 407 19.95 13.78 -16.26
C CYS A 407 19.50 12.67 -17.19
N LEU A 408 20.47 12.09 -17.91
CA LEU A 408 20.28 10.99 -18.84
C LEU A 408 21.27 9.86 -18.52
N PHE A 409 20.79 8.63 -18.46
CA PHE A 409 21.59 7.43 -18.16
C PHE A 409 21.31 6.31 -19.17
N ASP A 410 22.33 5.52 -19.51
CA ASP A 410 22.20 4.23 -20.18
C ASP A 410 22.14 3.14 -19.09
N ILE A 411 20.93 2.74 -18.69
CA ILE A 411 20.69 1.84 -17.54
C ILE A 411 21.23 0.42 -17.76
N GLU A 412 21.44 0.00 -19.01
CA GLU A 412 22.07 -1.30 -19.28
C GLU A 412 23.56 -1.28 -18.89
N LYS A 413 24.26 -0.17 -19.16
CA LYS A 413 25.69 -0.01 -18.86
C LYS A 413 25.95 0.58 -17.48
N ASP A 414 25.11 1.51 -17.05
CA ASP A 414 25.19 2.23 -15.79
C ASP A 414 23.87 2.05 -15.00
N PRO A 415 23.62 0.84 -14.46
CA PRO A 415 22.39 0.56 -13.69
C PRO A 415 22.34 1.30 -12.36
N CYS A 416 23.42 1.96 -11.96
CA CYS A 416 23.57 2.65 -10.69
C CYS A 416 23.51 4.18 -10.85
N GLU A 417 23.32 4.68 -12.07
CA GLU A 417 23.04 6.10 -12.36
C GLU A 417 24.17 7.03 -11.89
N MET A 418 25.39 6.62 -12.20
CA MET A 418 26.64 7.26 -11.81
C MET A 418 27.03 8.42 -12.74
N VAL A 419 26.83 8.26 -14.06
CA VAL A 419 27.36 9.16 -15.09
C VAL A 419 26.22 9.80 -15.86
N ASN A 420 26.04 11.12 -15.69
CA ASN A 420 25.09 11.89 -16.46
C ASN A 420 25.60 12.08 -17.91
N LEU A 421 24.79 11.69 -18.88
CA LEU A 421 25.07 11.78 -20.32
C LEU A 421 24.26 12.88 -21.01
N ALA A 422 23.50 13.70 -20.28
CA ALA A 422 22.58 14.67 -20.89
C ALA A 422 23.30 15.71 -21.75
N GLU A 423 24.46 16.20 -21.32
CA GLU A 423 25.28 17.15 -22.09
C GLU A 423 26.02 16.50 -23.26
N ASP A 424 26.48 15.25 -23.08
CA ASP A 424 27.18 14.49 -24.11
C ASP A 424 26.22 14.03 -25.23
N LEU A 425 24.94 13.79 -24.90
CA LEU A 425 23.91 13.24 -25.80
C LEU A 425 22.62 14.08 -25.80
N PRO A 426 22.69 15.37 -26.17
CA PRO A 426 21.58 16.32 -26.03
C PRO A 426 20.37 15.98 -26.91
N ILE A 427 20.59 15.31 -28.05
CA ILE A 427 19.51 14.87 -28.94
C ILE A 427 18.66 13.79 -28.25
N ILE A 428 19.30 12.82 -27.59
CA ILE A 428 18.59 11.76 -26.86
C ILE A 428 17.83 12.35 -25.67
N ALA A 429 18.48 13.22 -24.89
CA ALA A 429 17.83 13.91 -23.78
C ALA A 429 16.60 14.71 -24.25
N SER A 430 16.70 15.44 -25.36
CA SER A 430 15.58 16.19 -25.94
C SER A 430 14.44 15.28 -26.40
N ASP A 431 14.74 14.14 -27.02
CA ASP A 431 13.71 13.19 -27.45
C ASP A 431 13.01 12.52 -26.26
N MET A 432 13.74 12.21 -25.20
CA MET A 432 13.17 11.69 -23.94
C MET A 432 12.27 12.72 -23.27
N GLN A 433 12.68 14.00 -23.24
CA GLN A 433 11.84 15.09 -22.73
C GLN A 433 10.53 15.22 -23.53
N LYS A 434 10.56 15.13 -24.87
CA LYS A 434 9.34 15.16 -25.70
C LYS A 434 8.39 14.01 -25.38
N ILE A 435 8.91 12.83 -25.00
CA ILE A 435 8.08 11.70 -24.56
C ILE A 435 7.35 12.05 -23.26
N ILE A 436 8.05 12.63 -22.28
CA ILE A 436 7.42 13.12 -21.04
C ILE A 436 6.33 14.14 -21.35
N GLU A 437 6.61 15.12 -22.21
CA GLU A 437 5.62 16.13 -22.61
C GLU A 437 4.39 15.51 -23.29
N ARG A 438 4.57 14.43 -24.07
CA ARG A 438 3.45 13.69 -24.67
C ARG A 438 2.55 13.05 -23.60
N TYR A 439 3.13 12.38 -22.60
CA TYR A 439 2.36 11.80 -21.49
C TYR A 439 1.70 12.87 -20.62
N ARG A 440 2.41 13.97 -20.34
CA ARG A 440 1.87 15.10 -19.56
C ARG A 440 0.61 15.69 -20.20
N ARG A 441 0.52 15.73 -21.54
CA ARG A 441 -0.68 16.24 -22.26
C ARG A 441 -1.93 15.37 -22.06
N THR A 442 -1.77 14.09 -21.74
CA THR A 442 -2.88 13.17 -21.48
C THR A 442 -3.07 12.88 -19.99
N ALA A 443 -2.22 13.43 -19.12
CA ALA A 443 -2.27 13.20 -17.69
C ALA A 443 -3.50 13.88 -17.07
N LEU A 444 -4.20 13.14 -16.21
CA LEU A 444 -5.26 13.71 -15.38
C LEU A 444 -4.65 14.39 -14.15
N PRO A 445 -5.19 15.56 -13.73
CA PRO A 445 -4.72 16.26 -12.54
C PRO A 445 -4.82 15.35 -11.28
N PRO A 446 -3.99 15.59 -10.26
CA PRO A 446 -4.11 14.92 -8.97
C PRO A 446 -5.52 15.08 -8.39
N ARG A 447 -6.06 13.98 -7.85
CA ARG A 447 -7.40 13.94 -7.24
C ARG A 447 -7.39 14.13 -5.73
N ASN A 448 -6.22 14.42 -5.15
CA ASN A 448 -6.05 14.60 -3.71
C ASN A 448 -7.09 15.57 -3.17
N VAL A 449 -7.74 15.15 -2.09
CA VAL A 449 -8.68 15.98 -1.33
C VAL A 449 -8.06 16.21 0.04
N PRO A 450 -8.08 17.45 0.56
CA PRO A 450 -7.57 17.73 1.90
C PRO A 450 -8.20 16.86 2.99
N ARG A 451 -7.51 16.80 4.13
CA ARG A 451 -7.98 16.16 5.36
C ARG A 451 -9.43 16.52 5.67
N ASP A 452 -10.22 15.50 6.01
CA ASP A 452 -11.57 15.63 6.53
C ASP A 452 -11.56 15.45 8.05
N PRO A 453 -11.87 16.47 8.86
CA PRO A 453 -11.90 16.35 10.32
C PRO A 453 -12.88 15.29 10.84
N MET A 454 -13.89 14.91 10.06
CA MET A 454 -14.81 13.83 10.43
C MET A 454 -14.16 12.45 10.34
N ALA A 455 -13.00 12.32 9.71
CA ALA A 455 -12.23 11.08 9.69
C ALA A 455 -11.63 10.72 11.06
N ASP A 456 -11.61 11.66 12.01
CA ASP A 456 -10.97 11.48 13.31
C ASP A 456 -11.52 10.24 14.04
N PRO A 457 -10.67 9.22 14.31
CA PRO A 457 -11.08 7.97 14.94
C PRO A 457 -11.81 8.13 16.27
N LYS A 458 -11.65 9.26 16.99
CA LYS A 458 -12.37 9.52 18.24
C LYS A 458 -13.89 9.53 18.06
N PHE A 459 -14.38 9.81 16.84
CA PHE A 459 -15.80 9.76 16.49
C PHE A 459 -16.27 8.34 16.13
N TRP A 460 -15.35 7.41 15.95
CA TRP A 460 -15.58 6.09 15.36
C TRP A 460 -15.03 4.96 16.25
N ASN A 461 -15.30 5.04 17.55
CA ASN A 461 -14.82 4.04 18.52
C ASN A 461 -13.28 3.85 18.49
N ASN A 462 -12.53 4.92 18.25
CA ASN A 462 -11.08 4.91 18.06
C ASN A 462 -10.62 3.99 16.93
N THR A 463 -11.39 3.90 15.84
CA THR A 463 -11.03 3.12 14.64
C THR A 463 -10.96 4.00 13.40
N TRP A 464 -10.05 3.67 12.48
CA TRP A 464 -10.12 4.20 11.12
C TRP A 464 -11.26 3.48 10.38
N THR A 465 -12.21 4.22 9.82
CA THR A 465 -13.41 3.63 9.21
C THR A 465 -13.88 4.41 7.99
N ASN A 466 -14.85 3.89 7.25
CA ASN A 466 -15.52 4.54 6.13
C ASN A 466 -16.50 5.64 6.61
N TRP A 467 -15.97 6.71 7.21
CA TRP A 467 -16.73 7.74 7.93
C TRP A 467 -17.78 8.49 7.10
N ARG A 468 -17.66 8.52 5.76
CA ARG A 468 -18.63 9.19 4.87
C ARG A 468 -19.86 8.35 4.54
N ASP A 469 -19.95 7.10 5.00
CA ASP A 469 -21.13 6.27 4.76
C ASP A 469 -22.31 6.60 5.69
N GLU A 470 -22.05 7.09 6.91
CA GLU A 470 -23.13 7.45 7.85
C GLU A 470 -23.80 8.80 7.53
N GLU A 471 -23.11 9.71 6.82
CA GLU A 471 -23.71 10.94 6.30
C GLU A 471 -24.88 10.66 5.33
N GLU A 472 -24.84 9.55 4.59
CA GLU A 472 -25.95 9.11 3.74
C GLU A 472 -27.14 8.61 4.58
N ILE A 473 -26.89 7.98 5.73
CA ILE A 473 -27.95 7.50 6.64
C ILE A 473 -28.66 8.69 7.31
N SER A 474 -27.92 9.73 7.70
CA SER A 474 -28.52 10.95 8.26
C SER A 474 -29.31 11.75 7.20
N LYS A 475 -28.83 11.79 5.95
CA LYS A 475 -29.58 12.40 4.82
C LYS A 475 -30.78 11.57 4.37
N ARG A 476 -30.77 10.24 4.56
CA ARG A 476 -31.91 9.34 4.31
C ARG A 476 -32.91 9.26 5.46
N LYS A 477 -32.68 9.93 6.60
CA LYS A 477 -33.69 10.03 7.67
C LYS A 477 -34.86 10.92 7.21
N VAL A 478 -35.82 10.25 6.58
CA VAL A 478 -37.25 10.58 6.42
C VAL A 478 -37.56 11.88 5.70
N SER A 479 -37.77 11.77 4.39
CA SER A 479 -38.74 12.64 3.72
C SER A 479 -40.13 12.23 4.19
N PHE A 480 -40.89 13.16 4.78
CA PHE A 480 -42.30 12.93 5.15
C PHE A 480 -43.17 12.46 3.98
N ASN A 481 -42.70 12.63 2.73
CA ASN A 481 -43.42 12.22 1.53
C ASN A 481 -43.37 10.71 1.24
N ASP A 482 -42.47 9.95 1.89
CA ASP A 482 -42.32 8.50 1.67
C ASP A 482 -43.09 7.66 2.69
N MET A 483 -43.81 8.30 3.62
CA MET A 483 -44.63 7.61 4.62
C MET A 483 -45.97 7.19 4.04
N SER A 484 -46.37 5.93 4.26
CA SER A 484 -47.70 5.48 3.85
C SER A 484 -48.79 6.29 4.56
N PRO A 485 -49.98 6.49 3.93
CA PRO A 485 -51.09 7.21 4.57
C PRO A 485 -51.48 6.63 5.93
N LEU A 486 -51.28 5.31 6.11
CA LEU A 486 -51.51 4.61 7.38
C LEU A 486 -50.51 5.04 8.46
N ALA A 487 -49.22 5.17 8.13
CA ALA A 487 -48.19 5.61 9.07
C ALA A 487 -48.41 7.06 9.52
N VAL A 488 -48.81 7.94 8.59
CA VAL A 488 -49.19 9.33 8.89
C VAL A 488 -50.42 9.37 9.80
N GLY A 489 -51.43 8.52 9.52
CA GLY A 489 -52.63 8.39 10.35
C GLY A 489 -52.34 7.93 11.77
N ILE A 490 -51.43 6.96 11.95
CA ILE A 490 -51.03 6.46 13.27
C ILE A 490 -50.31 7.55 14.08
N ILE A 491 -49.40 8.30 13.46
CA ILE A 491 -48.66 9.38 14.13
C ILE A 491 -49.60 10.52 14.51
N ALA A 492 -50.52 10.90 13.63
CA ALA A 492 -51.53 11.92 13.93
C ALA A 492 -52.45 11.49 15.09
N ALA A 493 -52.90 10.23 15.10
CA ALA A 493 -53.73 9.70 16.18
C ALA A 493 -52.98 9.65 17.52
N ALA A 494 -51.70 9.27 17.51
CA ALA A 494 -50.85 9.29 18.70
C ALA A 494 -50.65 10.72 19.22
N GLY A 495 -50.40 11.69 18.33
CA GLY A 495 -50.28 13.10 18.69
C GLY A 495 -51.56 13.67 19.31
N ILE A 496 -52.73 13.36 18.75
CA ILE A 496 -54.03 13.76 19.29
C ILE A 496 -54.26 13.13 20.67
N ALA A 497 -53.93 11.85 20.85
CA ALA A 497 -54.06 11.17 22.14
C ALA A 497 -53.19 11.82 23.23
N VAL A 498 -51.95 12.22 22.90
CA VAL A 498 -51.06 12.93 23.82
C VAL A 498 -51.62 14.31 24.16
N LEU A 499 -52.13 15.06 23.19
CA LEU A 499 -52.74 16.37 23.42
C LEU A 499 -53.99 16.29 24.30
N LEU A 500 -54.83 15.28 24.09
CA LEU A 500 -55.99 15.01 24.93
C LEU A 500 -55.58 14.62 26.35
N LEU A 501 -54.50 13.85 26.51
CA LEU A 501 -53.94 13.51 27.82
C LEU A 501 -53.43 14.76 28.55
N ILE A 502 -52.74 15.65 27.85
CA ILE A 502 -52.26 16.93 28.40
C ILE A 502 -53.44 17.81 28.81
N ALA A 503 -54.47 17.94 27.96
CA ALA A 503 -55.68 18.71 28.28
C ALA A 503 -56.44 18.11 29.50
N PHE A 504 -56.49 16.79 29.61
CA PHE A 504 -57.07 16.10 30.76
C PHE A 504 -56.27 16.35 32.05
N LEU A 505 -54.94 16.31 31.98
CA LEU A 505 -54.07 16.61 33.12
C LEU A 505 -54.18 18.08 33.54
N LEU A 506 -54.27 19.02 32.58
CA LEU A 506 -54.46 20.45 32.86
C LEU A 506 -55.83 20.75 33.49
N THR A 507 -56.89 20.07 33.06
CA THR A 507 -58.23 20.22 33.66
C THR A 507 -58.31 19.61 35.07
N LEU A 508 -57.61 18.51 35.33
CA LEU A 508 -57.40 17.97 36.68
C LEU A 508 -56.61 18.95 37.57
N HIS A 509 -55.59 19.60 37.03
CA HIS A 509 -54.79 20.58 37.75
C HIS A 509 -55.61 21.83 38.12
N CYS A 510 -56.41 22.36 37.18
CA CYS A 510 -57.32 23.49 37.44
C CYS A 510 -58.38 23.16 38.50
N ARG A 511 -58.92 21.93 38.52
CA ARG A 511 -59.85 21.47 39.58
C ARG A 511 -59.20 21.37 40.97
N LYS A 512 -57.88 21.13 41.04
CA LYS A 512 -57.13 21.08 42.30
C LYS A 512 -56.81 22.49 42.85
N VAL A 513 -56.61 23.47 41.97
CA VAL A 513 -56.28 24.86 42.33
C VAL A 513 -57.50 25.66 42.83
N HIS A 514 -58.72 25.33 42.41
CA HIS A 514 -59.95 25.98 42.91
C HIS A 514 -60.41 25.57 44.32
N ARG A 515 -59.65 24.73 45.05
CA ARG A 515 -60.02 24.27 46.40
C ARG A 515 -59.23 24.90 47.56
N LYS A 516 -58.40 25.92 47.31
CA LYS A 516 -57.73 26.66 48.40
C LYS A 516 -57.80 28.18 48.16
N SER A 517 -58.66 28.83 48.94
CA SER A 517 -58.64 30.27 49.22
C SER A 517 -57.80 30.52 50.49
N PRO A 518 -57.21 31.71 50.66
CA PRO A 518 -55.95 31.92 51.37
C PRO A 518 -56.14 32.37 52.83
N ASP A 519 -55.06 32.31 53.62
CA ASP A 519 -54.94 33.03 54.90
C ASP A 519 -53.63 33.85 54.88
N PRO A 520 -53.62 35.15 55.26
CA PRO A 520 -52.47 36.05 55.12
C PRO A 520 -51.80 36.36 56.46
N THR A 521 -50.47 36.50 56.46
CA THR A 521 -49.54 37.16 57.43
C THR A 521 -48.20 36.40 57.36
N THR A 522 -46.98 36.95 57.30
CA THR A 522 -46.31 38.17 57.79
C THR A 522 -44.94 38.21 57.06
N LEU A 523 -44.58 39.29 56.35
CA LEU A 523 -43.52 40.28 56.66
C LEU A 523 -42.16 39.76 57.17
N VAL A 524 -41.08 40.11 56.45
CA VAL A 524 -39.79 40.78 56.85
C VAL A 524 -38.76 40.54 55.72
N GLU A 525 -38.42 41.59 54.95
CA GLU A 525 -37.09 42.24 54.78
C GLU A 525 -35.91 41.26 54.54
N GLU A 526 -35.09 41.39 53.48
CA GLU A 526 -34.20 42.52 53.21
C GLU A 526 -33.84 42.69 51.72
N SER A 527 -33.32 43.89 51.46
CA SER A 527 -33.00 44.59 50.22
C SER A 527 -31.66 44.25 49.55
N TYR A 528 -31.68 44.25 48.21
CA TYR A 528 -30.73 44.92 47.27
C TYR A 528 -29.23 44.99 47.61
N GLN A 529 -28.38 44.43 46.74
CA GLN A 529 -27.75 45.17 45.63
C GLN A 529 -26.90 44.25 44.74
N ASP A 530 -27.09 44.39 43.43
CA ASP A 530 -26.22 43.94 42.34
C ASP A 530 -25.67 45.20 41.67
N PRO A 531 -24.46 45.21 41.08
CA PRO A 531 -24.47 45.44 39.63
C PRO A 531 -23.36 44.74 38.80
N ILE A 532 -23.82 44.16 37.68
CA ILE A 532 -23.41 44.45 36.28
C ILE A 532 -22.06 43.89 35.77
N ASN A 533 -22.20 42.84 34.95
CA ASN A 533 -21.70 42.65 33.57
C ASN A 533 -20.45 43.40 33.09
N ALA A 534 -19.46 42.61 32.62
CA ALA A 534 -18.95 42.69 31.23
C ALA A 534 -18.12 41.44 30.87
N ARG A 535 -18.75 40.45 30.20
CA ARG A 535 -18.05 39.47 29.35
C ARG A 535 -18.05 40.01 27.92
N LYS A 536 -16.86 40.18 27.34
CA LYS A 536 -16.67 40.29 25.89
C LYS A 536 -15.49 39.42 25.47
N SER A 537 -15.79 38.56 24.49
CA SER A 537 -14.97 38.02 23.40
C SER A 537 -13.54 37.61 23.68
N ASN A 538 -13.25 36.33 23.44
CA ASN A 538 -12.12 35.88 22.64
C ASN A 538 -12.52 34.55 21.97
N ASP A 539 -13.33 34.67 20.91
CA ASP A 539 -13.27 33.76 19.76
C ASP A 539 -12.30 34.38 18.75
N HIS A 540 -11.66 33.53 17.95
CA HIS A 540 -10.60 33.80 16.95
C HIS A 540 -9.17 33.60 17.42
N LEU A 541 -8.78 32.34 17.57
CA LEU A 541 -7.49 31.86 17.09
C LEU A 541 -7.72 30.42 16.59
N PHE A 542 -6.94 29.97 15.61
CA PHE A 542 -7.00 28.67 14.92
C PHE A 542 -7.83 28.62 13.61
N GLU A 543 -7.48 29.50 12.67
CA GLU A 543 -7.74 29.28 11.24
C GLU A 543 -6.54 29.63 10.33
N ASP A 544 -5.34 29.84 10.88
CA ASP A 544 -4.19 30.39 10.13
C ASP A 544 -2.92 29.51 10.11
N ARG A 545 -3.02 28.21 10.42
CA ARG A 545 -1.87 27.28 10.39
C ARG A 545 -1.88 26.22 9.29
N GLU A 546 -2.92 26.15 8.47
CA GLU A 546 -3.00 25.18 7.36
C GLU A 546 -2.54 25.76 6.00
N LEU A 547 -2.43 27.10 5.89
CA LEU A 547 -1.89 27.78 4.70
C LEU A 547 -0.40 28.18 4.84
N GLN A 548 0.15 28.24 6.06
CA GLN A 548 1.55 28.63 6.31
C GLN A 548 2.58 27.49 6.17
N VAL A 549 2.17 26.22 6.20
CA VAL A 549 3.10 25.09 6.00
C VAL A 549 3.37 24.84 4.50
N ARG A 550 2.58 25.44 3.60
CA ARG A 550 2.89 25.52 2.16
C ARG A 550 3.68 26.77 1.75
N SER A 551 3.94 27.72 2.67
CA SER A 551 4.77 28.91 2.41
C SER A 551 6.14 28.88 3.10
N CYS A 552 6.38 27.99 4.06
CA CYS A 552 7.70 27.85 4.72
C CYS A 552 8.83 27.31 3.83
N PHE A 553 8.57 26.94 2.57
CA PHE A 553 9.61 26.58 1.59
C PHE A 553 9.99 27.71 0.62
N LYS A 554 9.39 28.90 0.72
CA LYS A 554 9.72 30.04 -0.18
C LYS A 554 10.55 31.15 0.48
N ASP A 555 10.58 31.26 1.81
CA ASP A 555 11.23 32.39 2.48
C ASP A 555 12.66 32.12 2.99
N GLU A 556 13.14 30.86 3.01
CA GLU A 556 14.56 30.56 3.29
C GLU A 556 15.49 30.72 2.07
N ILE A 557 14.95 30.94 0.87
CA ILE A 557 15.72 31.21 -0.36
C ILE A 557 16.01 32.72 -0.54
N ARG A 558 15.46 33.60 0.32
CA ARG A 558 15.60 35.07 0.15
C ARG A 558 16.55 35.76 1.13
N THR A 559 17.33 35.01 1.90
CA THR A 559 18.36 35.56 2.81
C THR A 559 19.77 35.03 2.56
N MET A 560 20.06 34.59 1.33
CA MET A 560 21.42 34.42 0.82
C MET A 560 21.58 35.09 -0.54
N GLU A 561 21.52 36.43 -0.54
CA GLU A 561 22.24 37.31 -1.48
C GLU A 561 23.13 38.26 -0.67
#